data_AF-B8FNK4-F1
#
_entry.id   AF-B8FNK4-F1
#
_cell.length_a   1.000
_cell.length_b   1.000
_cell.length_c   1.000
_cell.angle_alpha   90.00
_cell.angle_beta   90.00
_cell.angle_gamma   90.00
#
_symmetry.space_group_name_H-M   'P 1'
#
loop_
_entity.id
_entity.type
_entity.pdbx_description
1 polymer ?
#
loop_
_entity_poly.entity_id
_entity_poly.type
_entity_poly.pdbx_seq_one_letter_code
_entity_poly.pdbx_strand_id
1 'polypeptide(L)'
;MTRKEFREELKKLLPGYKWTVHQPSPFTKKEEINDWMEATGSISSGSNRISTMVVTRSDKDNRVKYIAQSSGFGFRGGESVLPEKTLARAVRALQDLYEHKANLYHTLAMDIQYARPEKVQKLRRAL
;
A
#
# COMPACT_ATOMS: atom_id res chain seq x y z
N MET A 1 17.65 -6.69 13.07
CA MET A 1 16.44 -5.89 13.32
C MET A 1 15.44 -6.75 14.07
N THR A 2 14.82 -6.24 15.13
CA THR A 2 13.75 -6.95 15.86
C THR A 2 12.36 -6.53 15.38
N ARG A 3 11.32 -7.34 15.65
CA ARG A 3 9.91 -6.99 15.34
C ARG A 3 9.45 -5.70 16.03
N LYS A 4 10.00 -5.41 17.23
CA LYS A 4 9.71 -4.19 17.97
C LYS A 4 10.29 -2.97 17.24
N GLU A 5 11.56 -3.03 16.85
CA GLU A 5 12.20 -1.99 16.02
C GLU A 5 11.45 -1.79 14.71
N PHE A 6 10.99 -2.87 14.06
CA PHE A 6 10.21 -2.79 12.83
C PHE A 6 8.88 -2.06 13.03
N ARG A 7 8.18 -2.35 14.12
CA ARG A 7 6.97 -1.62 14.48
C ARG A 7 7.23 -0.13 14.73
N GLU A 8 8.35 0.20 15.38
CA GLU A 8 8.73 1.58 15.67
C GLU A 8 9.09 2.34 14.39
N GLU A 9 9.82 1.72 13.47
CA GLU A 9 10.12 2.27 12.14
C GLU A 9 8.83 2.58 11.37
N LEU A 10 7.87 1.64 11.35
CA LEU A 10 6.57 1.81 10.70
C LEU A 10 5.77 2.96 11.31
N LYS A 11 5.70 3.04 12.65
CA LYS A 11 5.01 4.13 13.35
C LYS A 11 5.65 5.49 13.12
N LYS A 12 6.98 5.54 13.02
CA LYS A 12 7.72 6.78 12.77
C LYS A 12 7.43 7.33 11.38
N LEU A 13 7.45 6.46 10.36
CA LEU A 13 7.23 6.88 8.98
C LEU A 13 5.74 7.15 8.69
N LEU A 14 4.85 6.34 9.27
CA LEU A 14 3.41 6.35 8.98
C LEU A 14 2.59 6.30 10.28
N PRO A 15 2.55 7.43 11.02
CA PRO A 15 1.90 7.49 12.34
C PRO A 15 0.37 7.34 12.28
N GLY A 16 -0.25 7.67 11.15
CA GLY A 16 -1.71 7.56 10.98
C GLY A 16 -2.23 6.13 10.82
N TYR A 17 -1.34 5.15 10.59
CA TYR A 17 -1.72 3.75 10.44
C TYR A 17 -1.64 3.01 11.78
N LYS A 18 -2.68 2.23 12.09
CA LYS A 18 -2.64 1.27 13.21
C LYS A 18 -1.92 0.01 12.74
N TRP A 19 -0.69 -0.16 13.20
CA TRP A 19 0.20 -1.26 12.81
C TRP A 19 0.12 -2.47 13.74
N THR A 20 -0.07 -3.64 13.12
CA THR A 20 0.05 -4.98 13.71
C THR A 20 1.19 -5.71 13.00
N VAL A 21 2.22 -6.11 13.75
CA VAL A 21 3.32 -6.95 13.22
C VAL A 21 2.97 -8.40 13.51
N HIS A 22 2.98 -9.23 12.48
CA HIS A 22 2.58 -10.62 12.57
C HIS A 22 3.69 -11.48 13.17
N GLN A 23 3.27 -12.45 13.96
CA GLN A 23 4.18 -13.50 14.43
C GLN A 23 4.43 -14.49 13.28
N PRO A 24 5.65 -15.03 13.19
CA PRO A 24 5.94 -16.08 12.23
C PRO A 24 5.12 -17.31 12.59
N SER A 25 4.81 -18.13 11.59
CA SER A 25 4.07 -19.36 11.80
C SER A 25 4.82 -20.27 12.78
N PRO A 26 4.13 -21.09 13.61
CA PRO A 26 4.77 -22.09 14.45
C PRO A 26 5.69 -23.06 13.69
N PHE A 27 5.46 -23.20 12.38
CA PHE A 27 6.23 -24.04 11.47
C PHE A 27 7.44 -23.33 10.84
N THR A 28 7.62 -22.02 11.07
CA THR A 28 8.78 -21.27 10.57
C THR A 28 10.04 -21.67 11.33
N LYS A 29 11.11 -22.03 10.62
CA LYS A 29 12.40 -22.40 11.22
C LYS A 29 12.95 -21.23 12.04
N LYS A 30 13.57 -21.51 13.19
CA LYS A 30 14.11 -20.48 14.10
C LYS A 30 15.06 -19.48 13.41
N GLU A 31 15.80 -19.95 12.42
CA GLU A 31 16.73 -19.12 11.63
C GLU A 31 15.96 -18.11 10.74
N GLU A 32 14.84 -18.51 10.15
CA GLU A 32 14.02 -17.67 9.27
C GLU A 32 13.12 -16.67 10.04
N ILE A 33 12.96 -16.86 11.35
CA ILE A 33 12.11 -16.00 12.20
C ILE A 33 12.55 -14.53 12.17
N ASN A 34 13.84 -14.26 11.99
CA ASN A 34 14.34 -12.89 11.91
C ASN A 34 14.52 -12.41 10.45
N ASP A 35 14.54 -13.35 9.50
CA ASP A 35 14.74 -13.05 8.07
C ASP A 35 13.48 -12.58 7.38
N TRP A 36 12.31 -12.77 7.99
CA TRP A 36 11.03 -12.34 7.45
C TRP A 36 10.14 -11.71 8.53
N MET A 37 9.70 -10.49 8.27
CA MET A 37 8.76 -9.77 9.10
C MET A 37 7.66 -9.19 8.23
N GLU A 38 6.41 -9.39 8.64
CA GLU A 38 5.25 -8.84 7.96
C GLU A 38 4.44 -8.01 8.95
N ALA A 39 3.94 -6.87 8.48
CA ALA A 39 3.08 -6.00 9.25
C ALA A 39 1.90 -5.55 8.42
N THR A 40 0.71 -5.56 9.02
CA THR A 40 -0.49 -4.94 8.45
C THR A 40 -0.79 -3.65 9.20
N GLY A 41 -0.86 -2.56 8.45
CA GLY A 41 -1.33 -1.26 8.89
C GLY A 41 -2.74 -1.01 8.38
N SER A 42 -3.59 -0.36 9.17
CA SER A 42 -4.84 0.18 8.62
C SER A 42 -5.21 1.54 9.18
N ILE A 43 -5.88 2.32 8.36
CA ILE A 43 -6.47 3.61 8.68
C ILE A 43 -7.99 3.53 8.51
N SER A 44 -8.71 4.10 9.47
CA SER A 44 -10.18 4.05 9.55
C SER A 44 -10.73 5.43 9.87
N SER A 45 -11.89 5.78 9.31
CA SER A 45 -12.67 6.96 9.69
C SER A 45 -14.06 6.52 10.12
N GLY A 46 -14.41 6.82 11.38
CA GLY A 46 -15.61 6.27 12.03
C GLY A 46 -15.60 4.74 12.01
N SER A 47 -16.68 4.14 11.51
CA SER A 47 -16.83 2.70 11.31
C SER A 47 -16.22 2.18 10.00
N ASN A 48 -15.78 3.06 9.09
CA ASN A 48 -15.31 2.67 7.76
C ASN A 48 -13.78 2.53 7.71
N ARG A 49 -13.31 1.37 7.21
CA ARG A 49 -11.88 1.15 6.90
C ARG A 49 -11.55 1.86 5.59
N ILE A 50 -10.64 2.83 5.65
CA ILE A 50 -10.26 3.64 4.48
C ILE A 50 -9.20 2.93 3.64
N SER A 51 -8.14 2.44 4.29
CA SER A 51 -7.02 1.80 3.60
C SER A 51 -6.38 0.75 4.49
N THR A 52 -5.92 -0.33 3.84
CA THR A 52 -5.10 -1.36 4.46
C THR A 52 -3.79 -1.45 3.71
N MET A 53 -2.68 -1.49 4.44
CA MET A 53 -1.36 -1.65 3.88
C MET A 53 -0.67 -2.84 4.53
N VAL A 54 0.00 -3.64 3.73
CA VAL A 54 0.89 -4.71 4.18
C VAL A 54 2.31 -4.28 3.84
N VAL A 55 3.18 -4.35 4.84
CA VAL A 55 4.61 -4.11 4.66
C VAL A 55 5.34 -5.36 5.08
N THR A 56 6.15 -5.85 4.17
CA THR A 56 6.98 -7.01 4.36
C THR A 56 8.43 -6.57 4.32
N ARG A 57 9.21 -7.04 5.28
CA ARG A 57 10.66 -6.91 5.32
C ARG A 57 11.28 -8.29 5.25
N SER A 58 12.28 -8.44 4.37
CA SER A 58 13.11 -9.64 4.30
C SER A 58 14.59 -9.27 4.45
N ASP A 59 15.28 -9.98 5.33
CA ASP A 59 16.72 -9.82 5.60
C ASP A 59 17.52 -11.05 5.09
N LYS A 60 17.13 -11.64 3.97
CA LYS A 60 17.84 -12.80 3.37
C LYS A 60 19.16 -12.39 2.73
N ASP A 61 20.16 -13.27 2.83
CA ASP A 61 21.46 -13.16 2.15
C ASP A 61 22.18 -11.81 2.39
N ASN A 62 22.06 -11.28 3.60
CA ASN A 62 22.63 -9.99 4.00
C ASN A 62 22.10 -8.80 3.16
N ARG A 63 20.92 -8.94 2.54
CA ARG A 63 20.26 -7.90 1.74
C ARG A 63 18.87 -7.62 2.31
N VAL A 64 18.71 -6.42 2.84
CA VAL A 64 17.40 -5.93 3.30
C VAL A 64 16.53 -5.58 2.10
N LYS A 65 15.32 -6.12 2.08
CA LYS A 65 14.28 -5.83 1.09
C LYS A 65 12.99 -5.48 1.81
N TYR A 66 12.35 -4.41 1.37
CA TYR A 66 11.04 -3.97 1.82
C TYR A 66 10.07 -4.04 0.66
N ILE A 67 8.91 -4.66 0.87
CA ILE A 67 7.81 -4.70 -0.08
C ILE A 67 6.62 -4.03 0.61
N ALA A 68 6.06 -3.01 -0.03
CA ALA A 68 4.84 -2.37 0.42
C ALA A 68 3.70 -2.75 -0.52
N GLN A 69 2.56 -3.09 0.06
CA GLN A 69 1.35 -3.47 -0.66
C GLN A 69 0.18 -2.73 -0.06
N SER A 70 -0.71 -2.18 -0.89
CA SER A 70 -1.94 -1.58 -0.38
C SER A 70 -3.13 -2.23 -1.04
N SER A 71 -4.07 -2.64 -0.20
CA SER A 71 -5.42 -2.95 -0.62
C SER A 71 -6.29 -1.75 -0.24
N GLY A 72 -7.04 -1.25 -1.22
CA GLY A 72 -7.93 -0.10 -1.05
C GLY A 72 -9.10 -0.43 -0.11
N PHE A 73 -10.33 -0.18 -0.56
CA PHE A 73 -11.51 -0.57 0.21
C PHE A 73 -11.73 -2.09 0.14
N GLY A 74 -11.12 -2.84 1.07
CA GLY A 74 -11.29 -4.30 1.21
C GLY A 74 -9.97 -5.10 1.13
N PHE A 75 -10.02 -6.41 1.41
CA PHE A 75 -8.87 -7.32 1.49
C PHE A 75 -8.68 -8.18 0.21
N ARG A 76 -9.07 -7.69 -0.98
CA ARG A 76 -8.89 -8.45 -2.22
C ARG A 76 -7.75 -7.86 -3.05
N GLY A 77 -6.65 -8.61 -3.18
CA GLY A 77 -5.59 -8.41 -4.18
C GLY A 77 -5.06 -6.98 -4.25
N GLY A 78 -4.39 -6.53 -3.18
CA GLY A 78 -3.77 -5.21 -3.15
C GLY A 78 -2.64 -5.06 -4.19
N GLU A 79 -2.40 -3.83 -4.57
CA GLU A 79 -1.29 -3.47 -5.46
C GLU A 79 0.02 -3.56 -4.67
N SER A 80 1.03 -4.19 -5.27
CA SER A 80 2.35 -4.37 -4.70
C SER A 80 3.37 -3.60 -5.52
N VAL A 81 4.34 -3.00 -4.84
CA VAL A 81 5.51 -2.46 -5.52
C VAL A 81 6.66 -3.46 -5.53
N LEU A 82 7.67 -3.15 -6.34
CA LEU A 82 8.92 -3.92 -6.36
C LEU A 82 9.65 -3.81 -5.02
N PRO A 83 10.48 -4.81 -4.67
CA PRO A 83 11.24 -4.79 -3.44
C PRO A 83 12.26 -3.66 -3.41
N GLU A 84 12.22 -2.84 -2.36
CA GLU A 84 13.08 -1.68 -2.16
C GLU A 84 14.06 -1.88 -1.02
N LYS A 85 15.18 -1.16 -1.02
CA LYS A 85 16.22 -1.29 0.03
C LYS A 85 15.82 -0.67 1.37
N THR A 86 14.80 0.19 1.38
CA THR A 86 14.36 0.93 2.58
C THR A 86 12.85 1.04 2.62
N LEU A 87 12.28 1.10 3.82
CA LEU A 87 10.85 1.29 4.03
C LEU A 87 10.34 2.57 3.35
N ALA A 88 11.07 3.68 3.50
CA ALA A 88 10.67 4.97 2.93
C ALA A 88 10.58 4.93 1.39
N ARG A 89 11.50 4.21 0.72
CA ARG A 89 11.42 4.00 -0.73
C ARG A 89 10.26 3.11 -1.12
N ALA A 90 10.01 2.02 -0.38
CA ALA A 90 8.87 1.14 -0.65
C ALA A 90 7.54 1.91 -0.56
N VAL A 91 7.38 2.73 0.48
CA VAL A 91 6.18 3.56 0.68
C VAL A 91 6.06 4.63 -0.42
N ARG A 92 7.16 5.30 -0.78
CA ARG A 92 7.14 6.29 -1.87
C ARG A 92 6.80 5.64 -3.21
N ALA A 93 7.40 4.51 -3.55
CA ALA A 93 7.06 3.77 -4.77
C ALA A 93 5.57 3.40 -4.82
N LEU A 94 4.97 3.07 -3.67
CA LEU A 94 3.54 2.76 -3.59
C LEU A 94 2.68 4.01 -3.82
N GLN A 95 3.10 5.16 -3.31
CA GLN A 95 2.45 6.44 -3.59
C GLN A 95 2.55 6.80 -5.07
N ASP A 96 3.74 6.68 -5.67
CA ASP A 96 3.98 6.96 -7.08
C ASP A 96 3.11 6.05 -7.98
N LEU A 97 2.95 4.78 -7.61
CA LEU A 97 2.07 3.84 -8.30
C LEU A 97 0.60 4.30 -8.30
N TYR A 98 0.10 4.79 -7.16
CA TYR A 98 -1.28 5.29 -7.09
C TYR A 98 -1.46 6.63 -7.79
N GLU A 99 -0.47 7.52 -7.73
CA GLU A 99 -0.50 8.78 -8.47
C GLU A 99 -0.51 8.54 -9.98
N HIS A 100 0.31 7.61 -10.46
CA HIS A 100 0.30 7.18 -11.85
C HIS A 100 -1.08 6.64 -12.27
N LYS A 101 -1.72 5.82 -11.43
CA LYS A 101 -3.07 5.31 -11.69
C LYS A 101 -4.14 6.39 -11.67
N ALA A 102 -4.04 7.35 -10.76
CA ALA A 102 -4.97 8.48 -10.71
C ALA A 102 -4.90 9.28 -12.02
N ASN A 103 -3.68 9.55 -12.51
CA ASN A 103 -3.47 10.23 -13.79
C ASN A 103 -4.00 9.41 -14.97
N LEU A 104 -3.74 8.11 -15.01
CA LEU A 104 -4.26 7.22 -16.05
C LEU A 104 -5.80 7.23 -16.09
N TYR A 105 -6.45 7.08 -14.94
CA TYR A 105 -7.91 7.09 -14.87
C TYR A 105 -8.50 8.48 -15.18
N HIS A 106 -7.80 9.55 -14.84
CA HIS A 106 -8.20 10.90 -15.22
C HIS A 106 -8.21 11.06 -16.74
N THR A 107 -7.14 10.64 -17.43
CA THR A 107 -7.06 10.67 -18.89
C THR A 107 -8.18 9.83 -19.53
N LEU A 108 -8.40 8.60 -19.05
CA LEU A 108 -9.48 7.75 -19.56
C LEU A 108 -10.87 8.38 -19.36
N ALA A 109 -11.10 9.07 -18.23
CA ALA A 109 -12.35 9.78 -18.00
C ALA A 109 -12.53 10.96 -18.98
N MET A 110 -11.45 11.67 -19.29
CA MET A 110 -11.45 12.75 -20.29
C MET A 110 -11.74 12.20 -21.69
N ASP A 111 -11.13 11.09 -22.08
CA ASP A 111 -11.36 10.46 -23.38
C ASP A 111 -12.84 10.05 -23.55
N ILE A 112 -13.42 9.43 -22.52
CA ILE A 112 -14.85 9.09 -22.49
C ILE A 112 -15.71 10.35 -22.59
N GLN A 113 -15.32 11.44 -21.92
CA GLN A 113 -16.05 12.69 -21.99
C GLN A 113 -16.00 13.29 -23.41
N TYR A 114 -14.84 13.31 -24.06
CA TYR A 114 -14.66 13.78 -25.43
C TYR A 114 -15.43 12.92 -26.45
N ALA A 115 -15.50 11.62 -26.24
CA ALA A 115 -16.26 10.71 -27.10
C ALA A 115 -17.80 10.89 -27.01
N ARG A 116 -18.31 11.69 -26.06
CA ARG A 116 -19.76 11.94 -25.93
C ARG A 116 -20.24 12.94 -26.99
N PRO A 117 -21.40 12.70 -27.63
CA PRO A 117 -22.00 13.67 -28.54
C PRO A 117 -22.40 14.96 -27.81
N GLU A 118 -22.20 16.12 -28.45
CA GLU A 118 -22.41 17.47 -27.88
C GLU A 118 -23.77 17.65 -27.19
N LYS A 119 -24.81 17.01 -27.72
CA LYS A 119 -26.19 17.06 -27.20
C LYS A 119 -26.28 16.55 -25.74
N VAL A 120 -25.47 15.56 -25.39
CA VAL A 120 -25.42 14.96 -24.04
C VAL A 120 -24.54 15.76 -23.09
N GLN A 121 -23.50 16.43 -23.60
CA GLN A 121 -22.64 17.30 -22.78
C GLN A 121 -23.37 18.57 -22.30
N LYS A 122 -24.27 19.15 -23.13
CA LYS A 122 -25.06 20.34 -22.77
C LYS A 122 -26.04 20.10 -21.61
N LEU A 123 -26.60 18.89 -21.49
CA LEU A 123 -27.53 18.53 -20.41
C LEU A 123 -26.88 18.50 -19.01
N ARG A 124 -25.58 18.19 -18.91
CA ARG A 124 -24.86 18.11 -17.63
C ARG A 124 -24.39 19.47 -17.09
N ARG A 125 -24.34 20.51 -17.93
CA ARG A 125 -24.02 21.88 -17.50
C ARG A 125 -25.25 22.67 -17.00
N ALA A 126 -26.45 22.11 -17.19
CA ALA A 126 -27.72 22.72 -16.81
C ALA A 126 -28.33 22.11 -15.53
N LEU A 127 -27.67 21.11 -14.94
CA LEU A 127 -27.97 20.49 -13.64
C LEU A 127 -26.87 20.87 -12.65
#